data_AF-A0A1Q6IPK9-F1
#
_entry.id   AF-A0A1Q6IPK9-F1
#
_cell.length_a   1.000
_cell.length_b   1.000
_cell.length_c   1.000
_cell.angle_alpha   90.00
_cell.angle_beta   90.00
_cell.angle_gamma   90.00
#
_symmetry.space_group_name_H-M   'P 1'
#
loop_
_entity.id
_entity.type
_entity.pdbx_description
1 polymer ?
#
loop_
_entity_poly.entity_id
_entity_poly.type
_entity_poly.pdbx_seq_one_letter_code
_entity_poly.pdbx_strand_id
1 'polypeptide(L)'
;MLGIDVQEIGKERAFIKVIARMLSLRFDSLWQRWQREKRLRRSYVATMLAFLLIIFYFFAIPSRVELTVKDLSHRLPLPSCAKIIFNGTEQNIGSLDTVLILDNIRPYYKGRPYMLEFNAGYYDTLRFQGHFSWGMTTYVTLELKRDSTFGVYQGIVYDEQEGVPVQDAVVTVDNRTTRTDVRGIFKIVFPLQEQTLSKSVRIEKEGYLPRLRVDECPDAKNLTPYPMRKNT
;
A
#
# COMPACT_ATOMS: atom_id res chain seq x y z
N MET A 1 52.82 -6.25 -11.01
CA MET A 1 53.16 -5.15 -11.94
C MET A 1 53.53 -3.91 -11.12
N LEU A 2 54.82 -3.62 -11.01
CA LEU A 2 55.41 -2.51 -10.22
C LEU A 2 56.54 -1.84 -11.03
N GLY A 3 56.42 -1.85 -12.37
CA GLY A 3 57.40 -1.31 -13.31
C GLY A 3 57.12 0.13 -13.75
N ILE A 4 56.28 0.85 -13.01
CA ILE A 4 56.15 2.29 -13.17
C ILE A 4 57.34 2.89 -12.42
N ASP A 5 58.37 3.17 -13.21
CA ASP A 5 59.01 4.48 -13.17
C ASP A 5 60.15 4.68 -12.16
N VAL A 6 61.30 4.02 -12.37
CA VAL A 6 62.58 4.49 -11.83
C VAL A 6 63.17 5.63 -12.69
N GLN A 7 62.83 5.64 -13.99
CA GLN A 7 63.46 6.50 -14.99
C GLN A 7 62.80 7.88 -15.14
N GLU A 8 61.48 8.00 -15.14
CA GLU A 8 60.75 9.28 -15.06
C GLU A 8 60.87 9.92 -13.66
N ILE A 9 60.88 9.18 -12.54
CA ILE A 9 61.22 9.76 -11.21
C ILE A 9 62.61 10.41 -11.25
N GLY A 10 63.57 9.76 -11.93
CA GLY A 10 64.90 10.32 -12.18
C GLY A 10 64.88 11.60 -13.02
N LYS A 11 64.05 11.63 -14.08
CA LYS A 11 63.86 12.81 -14.94
C LYS A 11 63.18 13.97 -14.21
N GLU A 12 62.11 13.72 -13.47
CA GLU A 12 61.39 14.73 -12.66
C GLU A 12 62.32 15.34 -11.59
N ARG A 13 63.16 14.51 -10.95
CA ARG A 13 64.16 14.97 -9.97
C ARG A 13 65.24 15.84 -10.60
N ALA A 14 65.73 15.47 -11.79
CA ALA A 14 66.70 16.27 -12.53
C ALA A 14 66.12 17.63 -12.94
N PHE A 15 64.87 17.65 -13.42
CA PHE A 15 64.17 18.87 -13.81
C PHE A 15 63.99 19.84 -12.63
N ILE A 16 63.52 19.35 -11.47
CA ILE A 16 63.36 20.18 -10.27
C ILE A 16 64.71 20.69 -9.76
N LYS A 17 65.80 19.92 -9.94
CA LYS A 17 67.16 20.34 -9.57
C LYS A 17 67.69 21.48 -10.45
N VAL A 18 67.35 21.50 -11.74
CA VAL A 18 67.68 22.60 -12.66
C VAL A 18 66.92 23.88 -12.27
N ILE A 19 65.61 23.77 -12.03
CA ILE A 19 64.77 24.91 -11.61
C ILE A 19 65.21 25.49 -10.27
N ALA A 20 65.53 24.63 -9.29
CA ALA A 20 66.03 25.06 -7.99
C ALA A 20 67.32 25.90 -8.13
N ARG A 21 68.21 25.51 -9.06
CA ARG A 21 69.47 26.21 -9.33
C ARG A 21 69.25 27.54 -10.06
N MET A 22 68.30 27.61 -10.99
CA MET A 22 67.95 28.85 -11.69
C MET A 22 67.30 29.89 -10.77
N LEU A 23 66.49 29.45 -9.80
CA LEU A 23 65.79 30.33 -8.85
C LEU A 23 66.58 30.58 -7.56
N SER A 24 67.81 30.07 -7.44
CA SER A 24 68.64 30.12 -6.21
C SER A 24 67.94 29.59 -4.96
N LEU A 25 67.04 28.61 -5.10
CA LEU A 25 66.27 28.00 -4.02
C LEU A 25 66.84 26.65 -3.59
N ARG A 26 66.62 26.27 -2.33
CA ARG A 26 67.07 24.98 -1.78
C ARG A 26 66.26 23.83 -2.39
N PHE A 27 66.92 22.94 -3.14
CA PHE A 27 66.31 21.79 -3.81
C PHE A 27 65.40 20.94 -2.89
N ASP A 28 65.86 20.64 -1.67
CA ASP A 28 65.11 19.82 -0.71
C ASP A 28 63.73 20.40 -0.40
N SER A 29 63.63 21.73 -0.33
CA SER A 29 62.37 22.41 -0.01
C SER A 29 61.35 22.29 -1.15
N LEU A 30 61.79 22.40 -2.40
CA LEU A 30 60.95 22.24 -3.60
C LEU A 30 60.57 20.77 -3.80
N TRP A 31 61.53 19.87 -3.62
CA TRP A 31 61.31 18.43 -3.77
C TRP A 31 60.34 17.89 -2.72
N GLN A 32 60.44 18.32 -1.46
CA GLN A 32 59.50 17.91 -0.40
C GLN A 32 58.09 18.45 -0.65
N ARG A 33 57.92 19.69 -1.13
CA ARG A 33 56.60 20.24 -1.50
C ARG A 33 55.97 19.47 -2.65
N TRP A 34 56.75 19.23 -3.70
CA TRP A 34 56.31 18.46 -4.86
C TRP A 34 55.93 17.02 -4.50
N GLN A 35 56.72 16.34 -3.65
CA GLN A 35 56.37 15.00 -3.15
C GLN A 35 55.11 15.01 -2.27
N ARG A 36 54.91 16.03 -1.43
CA ARG A 36 53.70 16.18 -0.60
C ARG A 36 52.48 16.40 -1.48
N GLU A 37 52.54 17.28 -2.47
CA GLU A 37 51.43 17.51 -3.41
C GLU A 37 51.11 16.26 -4.24
N LYS A 38 52.12 15.54 -4.75
CA LYS A 38 51.91 14.29 -5.50
C LYS A 38 51.28 13.20 -4.62
N ARG A 39 51.67 13.13 -3.34
CA ARG A 39 51.07 12.19 -2.36
C ARG A 39 49.64 12.59 -1.98
N LEU A 40 49.37 13.88 -1.75
CA LEU A 40 48.04 14.39 -1.42
C LEU A 40 47.05 14.26 -2.58
N ARG A 41 47.50 14.51 -3.82
CA ARG A 41 46.68 14.25 -5.02
C ARG A 41 46.36 12.77 -5.16
N ARG A 42 47.34 11.89 -4.97
CA ARG A 42 47.11 10.43 -4.99
C ARG A 42 46.16 9.98 -3.89
N SER A 43 46.30 10.49 -2.67
CA SER A 43 45.37 10.17 -1.58
C SER A 43 43.97 10.70 -1.87
N TYR A 44 43.83 11.92 -2.40
CA TYR A 44 42.54 12.50 -2.77
C TYR A 44 41.84 11.70 -3.88
N VAL A 45 42.59 11.30 -4.93
CA VAL A 45 42.07 10.44 -6.00
C VAL A 45 41.67 9.08 -5.43
N ALA A 46 42.47 8.49 -4.55
CA ALA A 46 42.14 7.22 -3.91
C ALA A 46 40.89 7.33 -3.01
N THR A 47 40.73 8.41 -2.24
CA THR A 47 39.53 8.63 -1.42
C THR A 47 38.30 8.88 -2.28
N MET A 48 38.43 9.61 -3.39
CA MET A 48 37.33 9.84 -4.33
C MET A 48 36.91 8.55 -5.02
N LEU A 49 37.87 7.72 -5.45
CA LEU A 49 37.61 6.41 -6.03
C LEU A 49 36.94 5.47 -5.01
N ALA A 50 37.42 5.44 -3.77
CA ALA A 50 36.82 4.65 -2.70
C ALA A 50 35.37 5.09 -2.42
N PHE A 51 35.11 6.40 -2.40
CA PHE A 51 33.76 6.93 -2.23
C PHE A 51 32.83 6.56 -3.38
N LEU A 52 33.33 6.63 -4.62
CA LEU A 52 32.58 6.21 -5.81
C LEU A 52 32.23 4.71 -5.76
N LEU A 53 33.18 3.86 -5.36
CA LEU A 53 32.93 2.42 -5.20
C LEU A 53 31.89 2.13 -4.10
N ILE A 54 31.90 2.88 -3.00
CA ILE A 54 30.88 2.76 -1.95
C ILE A 54 29.49 3.11 -2.51
N ILE A 55 29.37 4.23 -3.23
CA ILE A 55 28.10 4.61 -3.88
C ILE A 55 27.65 3.50 -4.84
N PHE A 56 28.56 3.02 -5.70
CA PHE A 56 28.24 1.97 -6.66
C PHE A 56 27.78 0.68 -5.95
N TYR A 57 28.40 0.32 -4.83
CA TYR A 57 28.00 -0.82 -4.00
C TYR A 57 26.59 -0.66 -3.44
N PHE A 58 26.25 0.52 -2.90
CA PHE A 58 24.89 0.83 -2.44
C PHE A 58 23.84 0.73 -3.56
N PHE A 59 24.21 1.10 -4.79
CA PHE A 59 23.38 0.95 -5.99
C PHE A 59 23.40 -0.46 -6.58
N ALA A 60 24.30 -1.35 -6.18
CA ALA A 60 24.33 -2.73 -6.66
C ALA A 60 23.44 -3.68 -5.83
N ILE A 61 23.23 -3.37 -4.53
CA ILE A 61 22.43 -4.21 -3.64
C ILE A 61 20.93 -4.11 -3.99
N PRO A 62 20.26 -5.23 -4.30
CA PRO A 62 18.82 -5.25 -4.55
C PRO A 62 18.04 -4.89 -3.29
N SER A 63 16.90 -4.24 -3.47
CA SER A 63 15.97 -3.93 -2.38
C SER A 63 14.84 -4.95 -2.32
N ARG A 64 14.16 -5.01 -1.18
CA ARG A 64 12.94 -5.79 -0.97
C ARG A 64 11.81 -4.92 -0.42
N VAL A 65 10.57 -5.28 -0.70
CA VAL A 65 9.39 -4.69 -0.08
C VAL A 65 8.73 -5.75 0.78
N GLU A 66 8.53 -5.42 2.05
CA GLU A 66 7.79 -6.25 2.99
C GLU A 66 6.41 -5.63 3.17
N LEU A 67 5.41 -6.35 2.66
CA LEU A 67 4.02 -5.93 2.65
C LEU A 67 3.25 -6.72 3.70
N THR A 68 2.92 -6.06 4.81
CA THR A 68 2.08 -6.61 5.86
C THR A 68 0.63 -6.31 5.54
N VAL A 69 -0.17 -7.34 5.28
CA VAL A 69 -1.61 -7.23 5.12
C VAL A 69 -2.26 -7.55 6.46
N LYS A 70 -3.08 -6.63 6.97
CA LYS A 70 -3.79 -6.78 8.24
C LYS A 70 -5.28 -6.67 8.03
N ASP A 71 -5.98 -7.73 8.42
CA ASP A 71 -7.43 -7.76 8.49
C ASP A 71 -7.92 -7.31 9.87
N LEU A 72 -9.06 -6.63 9.92
CA LEU A 72 -9.70 -6.27 11.18
C LEU A 72 -10.44 -7.48 11.73
N SER A 73 -10.30 -7.76 13.03
CA SER A 73 -10.97 -8.91 13.66
C SER A 73 -12.49 -8.83 13.51
N HIS A 74 -13.09 -9.84 12.89
CA HIS A 74 -14.54 -9.96 12.69
C HIS A 74 -14.96 -11.43 12.57
N ARG A 75 -16.28 -11.69 12.57
CA ARG A 75 -16.86 -13.05 12.40
C ARG A 75 -17.50 -13.29 11.02
N LEU A 76 -17.27 -12.37 10.08
CA LEU A 76 -17.82 -12.41 8.72
C LEU A 76 -17.06 -13.38 7.80
N PRO A 77 -17.70 -13.86 6.72
CA PRO A 77 -17.04 -14.76 5.77
C PRO A 77 -15.81 -14.09 5.15
N LEU A 78 -14.77 -14.88 4.95
CA LEU A 78 -13.58 -14.47 4.22
C LEU A 78 -13.82 -14.63 2.71
N PRO A 79 -13.18 -13.80 1.87
CA PRO A 79 -13.24 -13.93 0.42
C PRO A 79 -12.58 -15.23 -0.03
N SER A 80 -13.12 -15.84 -1.10
CA SER A 80 -12.55 -17.04 -1.72
C SER A 80 -11.22 -16.77 -2.43
N CYS A 81 -10.99 -15.53 -2.88
CA CYS A 81 -9.74 -15.08 -3.45
C CYS A 81 -9.47 -13.62 -3.09
N ALA A 82 -8.23 -13.33 -2.75
CA ALA A 82 -7.72 -11.97 -2.58
C ALA A 82 -6.56 -11.75 -3.53
N LYS A 83 -6.51 -10.57 -4.15
CA LYS A 83 -5.51 -10.21 -5.15
C LYS A 83 -4.78 -8.96 -4.72
N ILE A 84 -3.47 -8.99 -4.88
CA ILE A 84 -2.61 -7.81 -4.84
C ILE A 84 -2.06 -7.57 -6.23
N ILE A 85 -2.09 -6.32 -6.65
CA ILE A 85 -1.54 -5.87 -7.92
C ILE A 85 -0.38 -4.94 -7.59
N PHE A 86 0.84 -5.38 -7.88
CA PHE A 86 2.05 -4.58 -7.66
C PHE A 86 2.64 -4.14 -9.00
N ASN A 87 2.62 -2.83 -9.29
CA ASN A 87 3.04 -2.26 -10.57
C ASN A 87 2.42 -2.97 -11.79
N GLY A 88 1.16 -3.41 -11.68
CA GLY A 88 0.44 -4.13 -12.73
C GLY A 88 0.60 -5.66 -12.70
N THR A 89 1.49 -6.20 -11.87
CA THR A 89 1.63 -7.66 -11.70
C THR A 89 0.63 -8.16 -10.65
N GLU A 90 -0.28 -9.04 -11.05
CA GLU A 90 -1.24 -9.66 -10.13
C GLU A 90 -0.62 -10.83 -9.36
N GLN A 91 -0.86 -10.88 -8.06
CA GLN A 91 -0.50 -11.98 -7.18
C GLN A 91 -1.70 -12.33 -6.29
N ASN A 92 -2.10 -13.60 -6.31
CA ASN A 92 -3.14 -14.10 -5.42
C ASN A 92 -2.57 -14.34 -4.01
N ILE A 93 -3.34 -14.01 -2.99
CA ILE A 93 -3.00 -14.25 -1.59
C ILE A 93 -3.92 -15.33 -1.03
N GLY A 94 -3.36 -16.28 -0.27
CA GLY A 94 -4.13 -17.33 0.39
C GLY A 94 -4.72 -16.92 1.76
N SER A 95 -4.19 -15.89 2.41
CA SER A 95 -4.64 -15.40 3.72
C SER A 95 -4.55 -13.87 3.77
N LEU A 96 -5.50 -13.22 4.47
CA LEU A 96 -5.53 -11.76 4.62
C LEU A 96 -4.64 -11.26 5.77
N ASP A 97 -4.30 -12.12 6.74
CA ASP A 97 -3.34 -11.81 7.81
C ASP A 97 -2.00 -12.47 7.46
N THR A 98 -1.23 -11.79 6.61
CA THR A 98 0.01 -12.34 6.07
C THR A 98 1.03 -11.26 5.74
N VAL A 99 2.28 -11.68 5.64
CA VAL A 99 3.39 -10.85 5.19
C VAL A 99 3.85 -11.36 3.83
N LEU A 100 3.74 -10.51 2.82
CA LEU A 100 4.22 -10.77 1.48
C LEU A 100 5.58 -10.10 1.30
N ILE A 101 6.55 -10.88 0.85
CA ILE A 101 7.90 -10.39 0.59
C ILE A 101 8.08 -10.31 -0.92
N LEU A 102 8.23 -9.09 -1.42
CA LEU A 102 8.58 -8.78 -2.79
C LEU A 102 10.09 -8.56 -2.85
N ASP A 103 10.81 -9.65 -3.10
CA ASP A 103 12.26 -9.65 -3.19
C ASP A 103 12.77 -9.23 -4.58
N ASN A 104 14.08 -8.99 -4.65
CA ASN A 104 14.81 -8.76 -5.90
C ASN A 104 14.33 -7.54 -6.71
N ILE A 105 13.92 -6.48 -6.02
CA ILE A 105 13.61 -5.22 -6.67
C ILE A 105 14.92 -4.63 -7.18
N ARG A 106 14.96 -4.40 -8.50
CA ARG A 106 16.17 -3.91 -9.17
C ARG A 106 16.58 -2.56 -8.59
N PRO A 107 17.88 -2.33 -8.33
CA PRO A 107 18.29 -1.14 -7.60
C PRO A 107 17.92 0.20 -8.23
N TYR A 108 17.75 0.28 -9.55
CA TYR A 108 17.34 1.51 -10.23
C TYR A 108 15.88 1.93 -9.93
N TYR A 109 15.09 1.07 -9.28
CA TYR A 109 13.77 1.41 -8.77
C TYR A 109 13.84 2.13 -7.41
N LYS A 110 14.97 2.17 -6.71
CA LYS A 110 15.13 2.95 -5.46
C LYS A 110 14.73 4.40 -5.69
N GLY A 111 13.92 4.96 -4.79
CA GLY A 111 13.37 6.31 -4.90
C GLY A 111 12.26 6.49 -5.96
N ARG A 112 11.98 5.48 -6.80
CA ARG A 112 10.89 5.56 -7.78
C ARG A 112 9.54 5.25 -7.13
N PRO A 113 8.43 5.80 -7.67
CA PRO A 113 7.11 5.43 -7.22
C PRO A 113 6.77 3.99 -7.62
N TYR A 114 5.92 3.35 -6.82
CA TYR A 114 5.22 2.12 -7.17
C TYR A 114 3.74 2.26 -6.87
N MET A 115 2.93 1.50 -7.61
CA MET A 115 1.50 1.36 -7.41
C MET A 115 1.20 0.00 -6.80
N LEU A 116 0.42 0.01 -5.74
CA LEU A 116 -0.07 -1.17 -5.05
C LEU A 116 -1.60 -1.10 -5.02
N GLU A 117 -2.26 -2.12 -5.55
CA GLU A 117 -3.71 -2.25 -5.46
C GLU A 117 -4.06 -3.54 -4.73
N PHE A 118 -5.09 -3.49 -3.89
CA PHE A 118 -5.69 -4.65 -3.25
C PHE A 118 -7.13 -4.79 -3.70
N ASN A 119 -7.51 -6.01 -4.09
CA ASN A 119 -8.86 -6.34 -4.52
C ASN A 119 -9.26 -7.70 -3.95
N ALA A 120 -10.33 -7.73 -3.18
CA ALA A 120 -10.95 -8.94 -2.66
C ALA A 120 -12.47 -8.72 -2.52
N GLY A 121 -13.24 -9.81 -2.57
CA GLY A 121 -14.68 -9.72 -2.27
C GLY A 121 -14.93 -9.30 -0.83
N TYR A 122 -15.98 -8.51 -0.58
CA TYR A 122 -16.36 -7.99 0.75
C TYR A 122 -15.43 -6.93 1.35
N TYR A 123 -14.46 -6.44 0.59
CA TYR A 123 -13.53 -5.39 1.02
C TYR A 123 -13.53 -4.23 0.04
N ASP A 124 -13.25 -3.04 0.57
CA ASP A 124 -13.00 -1.88 -0.27
C ASP A 124 -11.73 -2.10 -1.10
N THR A 125 -11.81 -1.78 -2.40
CA THR A 125 -10.63 -1.76 -3.25
C THR A 125 -9.68 -0.67 -2.78
N LEU A 126 -8.47 -1.04 -2.39
CA LEU A 126 -7.46 -0.10 -1.94
C LEU A 126 -6.46 0.14 -3.05
N ARG A 127 -6.13 1.42 -3.27
CA ARG A 127 -5.06 1.84 -4.19
C ARG A 127 -4.12 2.76 -3.45
N PHE A 128 -2.85 2.39 -3.46
CA PHE A 128 -1.79 3.10 -2.76
C PHE A 128 -0.62 3.35 -3.70
N GLN A 129 -0.15 4.59 -3.74
CA GLN A 129 1.09 4.96 -4.40
C GLN A 129 2.17 5.20 -3.35
N GLY A 130 3.19 4.35 -3.35
CA GLY A 130 4.35 4.48 -2.49
C GLY A 130 5.60 4.86 -3.27
N HIS A 131 6.71 5.04 -2.56
CA HIS A 131 8.04 5.15 -3.15
C HIS A 131 8.93 4.07 -2.55
N PHE A 132 9.78 3.46 -3.38
CA PHE A 132 10.81 2.56 -2.86
C PHE A 132 11.79 3.37 -2.01
N SER A 133 12.07 2.89 -0.80
CA SER A 133 13.05 3.51 0.06
C SER A 133 14.44 3.44 -0.58
N TRP A 134 15.32 4.37 -0.20
CA TRP A 134 16.75 4.29 -0.54
C TRP A 134 17.48 3.19 0.25
N GLY A 135 16.81 2.59 1.25
CA GLY A 135 17.31 1.51 2.06
C GLY A 135 17.21 0.14 1.38
N MET A 136 17.54 -0.90 2.13
CA MET A 136 17.44 -2.29 1.66
C MET A 136 16.00 -2.82 1.71
N THR A 137 15.20 -2.36 2.68
CA THR A 137 13.82 -2.82 2.87
C THR A 137 12.86 -1.63 2.91
N THR A 138 11.74 -1.74 2.21
CA THR A 138 10.59 -0.84 2.34
C THR A 138 9.48 -1.59 3.06
N TYR A 139 8.99 -1.06 4.17
CA TYR A 139 7.88 -1.64 4.92
C TYR A 139 6.59 -0.95 4.53
N VAL A 140 5.57 -1.73 4.20
CA VAL A 140 4.23 -1.24 3.85
C VAL A 140 3.22 -2.03 4.65
N THR A 141 2.32 -1.33 5.32
CA THR A 141 1.19 -1.97 6.01
C THR A 141 -0.09 -1.60 5.31
N LEU A 142 -0.85 -2.61 4.87
CA LEU A 142 -2.18 -2.47 4.35
C LEU A 142 -3.18 -2.87 5.42
N GLU A 143 -3.90 -1.88 5.93
CA GLU A 143 -5.05 -2.11 6.80
C GLU A 143 -6.30 -2.26 5.94
N LEU A 144 -6.86 -3.47 5.92
CA LEU A 144 -8.00 -3.80 5.10
C LEU A 144 -9.30 -3.30 5.76
N LYS A 145 -10.17 -2.70 4.94
CA LYS A 145 -11.50 -2.26 5.37
C LYS A 145 -12.57 -3.04 4.60
N ARG A 146 -13.54 -3.57 5.35
CA ARG A 146 -14.70 -4.26 4.79
C ARG A 146 -15.60 -3.25 4.07
N ASP A 147 -16.16 -3.68 2.95
CA ASP A 147 -17.15 -2.90 2.21
C ASP A 147 -18.53 -2.95 2.91
N SER A 148 -19.53 -2.31 2.29
CA SER A 148 -20.88 -2.27 2.83
C SER A 148 -21.70 -3.55 2.58
N THR A 149 -21.12 -4.63 2.04
CA THR A 149 -21.86 -5.83 1.62
C THR A 149 -22.68 -6.45 2.75
N PHE A 150 -22.14 -6.49 3.97
CA PHE A 150 -22.85 -7.06 5.13
C PHE A 150 -23.47 -5.99 6.06
N GLY A 151 -23.35 -4.72 5.68
CA GLY A 151 -23.68 -3.59 6.54
C GLY A 151 -25.03 -2.95 6.25
N VAL A 152 -25.59 -3.11 5.04
CA VAL A 152 -26.72 -2.29 4.58
C VAL A 152 -27.94 -3.16 4.33
N TYR A 153 -29.00 -2.86 5.09
CA TYR A 153 -30.34 -3.37 4.85
C TYR A 153 -31.18 -2.25 4.27
N GLN A 154 -31.67 -2.44 3.05
CA GLN A 154 -32.56 -1.49 2.40
C GLN A 154 -33.59 -2.23 1.57
N GLY A 155 -34.74 -1.59 1.38
CA GLY A 155 -35.79 -2.17 0.59
C GLY A 155 -36.97 -1.24 0.40
N ILE A 156 -37.92 -1.74 -0.37
CA ILE A 156 -39.17 -1.06 -0.69
C ILE A 156 -40.34 -1.87 -0.14
N VAL A 157 -41.18 -1.20 0.64
CA VAL A 157 -42.40 -1.74 1.21
C VAL A 157 -43.58 -1.25 0.38
N TYR A 158 -44.39 -2.17 -0.10
CA TYR A 158 -45.53 -1.87 -0.96
C TYR A 158 -46.71 -2.79 -0.65
N ASP A 159 -47.91 -2.32 -1.01
CA ASP A 159 -49.15 -3.07 -0.90
C ASP A 159 -49.18 -4.19 -1.94
N GLU A 160 -49.37 -5.44 -1.51
CA GLU A 160 -49.37 -6.60 -2.41
C GLU A 160 -50.52 -6.58 -3.44
N GLN A 161 -51.65 -5.95 -3.11
CA GLN A 161 -52.82 -5.91 -4.00
C GLN A 161 -52.79 -4.70 -4.92
N GLU A 162 -52.47 -3.52 -4.37
CA GLU A 162 -52.54 -2.25 -5.11
C GLU A 162 -51.21 -1.91 -5.80
N GLY A 163 -50.10 -2.52 -5.38
CA GLY A 163 -48.76 -2.22 -5.89
C GLY A 163 -48.23 -0.85 -5.46
N VAL A 164 -48.92 -0.17 -4.54
CA VAL A 164 -48.61 1.20 -4.09
C VAL A 164 -47.61 1.15 -2.93
N PRO A 165 -46.61 2.06 -2.86
CA PRO A 165 -45.68 2.12 -1.74
C PRO A 165 -46.38 2.41 -0.41
N VAL A 166 -45.94 1.76 0.65
CA VAL A 166 -46.49 1.94 2.00
C VAL A 166 -45.58 2.90 2.79
N GLN A 167 -46.08 4.11 3.02
CA GLN A 167 -45.40 5.13 3.83
C GLN A 167 -45.59 4.87 5.35
N ASP A 168 -44.58 5.27 6.14
CA ASP A 168 -44.62 5.22 7.61
C ASP A 168 -44.85 3.80 8.15
N ALA A 169 -44.38 2.77 7.44
CA ALA A 169 -44.28 1.41 7.96
C ALA A 169 -43.06 1.32 8.90
N VAL A 170 -43.24 0.70 10.05
CA VAL A 170 -42.18 0.48 11.04
C VAL A 170 -41.41 -0.75 10.61
N VAL A 171 -40.13 -0.57 10.29
CA VAL A 171 -39.21 -1.63 9.88
C VAL A 171 -38.20 -1.84 10.99
N THR A 172 -38.19 -3.04 11.57
CA THR A 172 -37.24 -3.47 12.59
C THR A 172 -36.33 -4.53 12.01
N VAL A 173 -35.03 -4.24 11.95
CA VAL A 173 -34.00 -5.20 11.58
C VAL A 173 -33.20 -5.48 12.84
N ASP A 174 -33.34 -6.69 13.38
CA ASP A 174 -32.71 -7.09 14.66
C ASP A 174 -33.07 -6.09 15.78
N ASN A 175 -32.09 -5.36 16.35
CA ASN A 175 -32.30 -4.37 17.41
C ASN A 175 -32.46 -2.92 16.91
N ARG A 176 -32.52 -2.68 15.59
CA ARG A 176 -32.64 -1.33 15.02
C ARG A 176 -33.98 -1.14 14.32
N THR A 177 -34.59 0.02 14.51
CA THR A 177 -35.90 0.35 13.94
C THR A 177 -35.82 1.62 13.12
N THR A 178 -36.53 1.65 11.99
CA THR A 178 -36.69 2.82 11.12
C THR A 178 -38.12 2.88 10.59
N ARG A 179 -38.45 3.98 9.90
CA ARG A 179 -39.74 4.14 9.19
C ARG A 179 -39.52 4.31 7.69
N THR A 180 -40.44 3.80 6.90
CA THR A 180 -40.42 3.99 5.44
C THR A 180 -40.79 5.41 5.05
N ASP A 181 -40.14 5.91 3.99
CA ASP A 181 -40.44 7.23 3.41
C ASP A 181 -41.72 7.23 2.55
N VAL A 182 -42.02 8.36 1.90
CA VAL A 182 -43.17 8.52 0.98
C VAL A 182 -43.14 7.57 -0.23
N ARG A 183 -41.98 6.99 -0.55
CA ARG A 183 -41.78 6.01 -1.63
C ARG A 183 -41.79 4.58 -1.08
N GLY A 184 -42.09 4.38 0.20
CA GLY A 184 -42.06 3.08 0.87
C GLY A 184 -40.64 2.55 1.10
N ILE A 185 -39.61 3.37 0.94
CA ILE A 185 -38.21 2.94 1.03
C ILE A 185 -37.70 3.09 2.46
N PHE A 186 -36.91 2.12 2.91
CA PHE A 186 -36.14 2.22 4.15
C PHE A 186 -34.67 1.87 3.92
N LYS A 187 -33.81 2.36 4.82
CA LYS A 187 -32.38 2.02 4.86
C LYS A 187 -31.88 2.00 6.30
N ILE A 188 -31.20 0.92 6.69
CA ILE A 188 -30.50 0.76 7.97
C ILE A 188 -29.07 0.34 7.67
N VAL A 189 -28.12 0.97 8.36
CA VAL A 189 -26.69 0.66 8.25
C VAL A 189 -26.17 0.15 9.60
N PHE A 190 -25.51 -1.00 9.59
CA PHE A 190 -24.90 -1.65 10.75
C PHE A 190 -23.38 -1.44 10.76
N PRO A 191 -22.79 -1.07 11.92
CA PRO A 191 -21.35 -1.03 12.09
C PRO A 191 -20.76 -2.44 12.04
N LEU A 192 -19.48 -2.55 11.64
CA LEU A 192 -18.79 -3.84 11.40
C LEU A 192 -18.97 -4.89 12.50
N GLN A 193 -19.01 -4.47 13.77
CA GLN A 193 -19.17 -5.35 14.93
C GLN A 193 -20.55 -6.00 15.03
N GLU A 194 -21.59 -5.35 14.48
CA GLU A 194 -22.98 -5.82 14.48
C GLU A 194 -23.36 -6.53 13.17
N GLN A 195 -22.46 -6.54 12.17
CA GLN A 195 -22.72 -7.15 10.86
C GLN A 195 -22.77 -8.67 10.96
N THR A 196 -23.72 -9.26 10.25
CA THR A 196 -23.94 -10.71 10.17
C THR A 196 -24.31 -11.10 8.74
N LEU A 197 -24.22 -12.39 8.42
CA LEU A 197 -24.60 -12.92 7.10
C LEU A 197 -26.07 -12.68 6.77
N SER A 198 -26.93 -12.85 7.77
CA SER A 198 -28.36 -12.59 7.70
C SER A 198 -28.85 -11.99 9.02
N LYS A 199 -30.03 -11.36 8.97
CA LYS A 199 -30.76 -10.83 10.13
C LYS A 199 -32.26 -11.01 9.92
N SER A 200 -33.01 -10.98 11.02
CA SER A 200 -34.46 -10.93 10.96
C SER A 200 -34.94 -9.52 10.64
N VAL A 201 -35.93 -9.42 9.75
CA VAL A 201 -36.60 -8.18 9.34
C VAL A 201 -38.08 -8.31 9.62
N ARG A 202 -38.59 -7.44 10.48
CA ARG A 202 -40.01 -7.34 10.83
C ARG A 202 -40.55 -6.01 10.34
N ILE A 203 -41.69 -6.03 9.66
CA ILE A 203 -42.35 -4.84 9.12
C ILE A 203 -43.78 -4.81 9.64
N GLU A 204 -44.17 -3.66 10.19
CA GLU A 204 -45.47 -3.45 10.80
C GLU A 204 -46.06 -2.12 10.36
N LYS A 205 -47.36 -2.14 10.05
CA LYS A 205 -48.14 -0.96 9.72
C LYS A 205 -49.57 -1.20 10.14
N GLU A 206 -50.20 -0.20 10.75
CA GLU A 206 -51.62 -0.25 11.09
C GLU A 206 -52.46 -0.48 9.81
N GLY A 207 -53.43 -1.39 9.88
CA GLY A 207 -54.22 -1.81 8.72
C GLY A 207 -53.57 -2.91 7.87
N TYR A 208 -52.36 -3.35 8.20
CA TYR A 208 -51.66 -4.44 7.51
C TYR A 208 -51.29 -5.59 8.44
N LEU A 209 -51.22 -6.80 7.88
CA LEU A 209 -50.64 -7.96 8.55
C LEU A 209 -49.12 -7.76 8.73
N PRO A 210 -48.56 -8.05 9.92
CA PRO A 210 -47.13 -7.94 10.15
C PRO A 210 -46.37 -8.93 9.26
N ARG A 211 -45.26 -8.46 8.68
CA ARG A 211 -44.40 -9.28 7.82
C ARG A 211 -43.10 -9.58 8.56
N LEU A 212 -42.74 -10.85 8.68
CA LEU A 212 -41.46 -11.29 9.25
C LEU A 212 -40.67 -12.09 8.22
N ARG A 213 -39.40 -11.75 8.05
CA ARG A 213 -38.40 -12.56 7.37
C ARG A 213 -37.28 -12.86 8.36
N VAL A 214 -36.93 -14.13 8.52
CA VAL A 214 -35.99 -14.55 9.59
C VAL A 214 -34.54 -14.49 9.13
N ASP A 215 -34.30 -14.79 7.85
CA ASP A 215 -32.95 -14.92 7.27
C ASP A 215 -32.75 -13.97 6.08
N GLU A 216 -32.94 -12.67 6.30
CA GLU A 216 -32.72 -11.68 5.24
C GLU A 216 -31.22 -11.36 5.12
N CYS A 217 -30.70 -11.49 3.90
CA CYS A 217 -29.34 -11.07 3.55
C CYS A 217 -29.29 -9.56 3.31
N PRO A 218 -28.26 -8.85 3.78
CA PRO A 218 -28.05 -7.45 3.44
C PRO A 218 -27.83 -7.29 1.92
N ASP A 219 -28.41 -6.25 1.33
CA ASP A 219 -28.19 -5.89 -0.08
C ASP A 219 -27.99 -4.38 -0.20
N ALA A 220 -26.74 -3.96 -0.34
CA ALA A 220 -26.38 -2.56 -0.51
C ALA A 220 -26.67 -2.04 -1.93
N LYS A 221 -26.90 -2.91 -2.91
CA LYS A 221 -27.00 -2.54 -4.34
C LYS A 221 -28.45 -2.45 -4.80
N ASN A 222 -29.31 -3.36 -4.34
CA ASN A 222 -30.71 -3.39 -4.74
C ASN A 222 -31.64 -3.05 -3.58
N LEU A 223 -32.85 -2.63 -3.92
CA LEU A 223 -33.94 -2.49 -2.98
C LEU A 223 -34.67 -3.82 -2.90
N THR A 224 -34.56 -4.50 -1.76
CA THR A 224 -35.33 -5.73 -1.54
C THR A 224 -36.83 -5.40 -1.50
N PRO A 225 -37.68 -6.11 -2.27
CA PRO A 225 -39.13 -5.92 -2.23
C PRO A 225 -39.76 -6.58 -1.00
N TYR A 226 -40.62 -5.84 -0.30
CA TYR A 226 -41.39 -6.30 0.85
C TYR A 226 -42.89 -6.05 0.63
N PRO A 227 -43.62 -7.04 0.08
CA PRO A 227 -45.08 -6.95 -0.03
C PRO A 227 -45.76 -7.05 1.33
N MET A 228 -46.73 -6.17 1.59
CA MET A 228 -47.61 -6.22 2.76
C MET A 228 -49.07 -6.50 2.34
N ARG A 229 -49.76 -7.31 3.14
CA ARG A 229 -51.18 -7.63 2.95
C ARG A 229 -52.02 -6.84 3.94
N LYS A 230 -53.15 -6.25 3.49
CA LYS A 230 -54.10 -5.58 4.38
C LYS A 230 -54.75 -6.58 5.35
N ASN A 231 -55.06 -6.12 6.57
CA ASN A 231 -55.97 -6.82 7.47
C ASN A 231 -57.39 -6.67 6.89
N THR A 232 -57.84 -7.64 6.12
CA THR A 232 -59.26 -7.77 5.73
C THR A 232 -60.14 -8.03 6.93
#